data_AF-A0A4Q1CX08-F1
#
_entry.id   AF-A0A4Q1CX08-F1
#
_cell.length_a   1.000
_cell.length_b   1.000
_cell.length_c   1.000
_cell.angle_alpha   90.00
_cell.angle_beta   90.00
_cell.angle_gamma   90.00
#
_symmetry.space_group_name_H-M   'P 1'
#
loop_
_entity.id
_entity.type
_entity.pdbx_description
1 polymer ?
#
loop_
_entity_poly.entity_id
_entity_poly.type
_entity_poly.pdbx_seq_one_letter_code
_entity_poly.pdbx_strand_id
1 'polypeptide(L)'
;MAWLSLLLFLPWFVVLGSLYWLFPRQPRTSRRRLFDGLVLLLALVLSIVAMLWGHHLGLVQTDAGPIWPQVLAVLYAYGAFLAVLVLALLLRPRWL
;
A
#
# COMPACT_ATOMS: atom_id res chain seq x y z
N MET A 1 -2.07 5.68 -18.92
CA MET A 1 -0.87 5.96 -18.10
C MET A 1 -1.15 5.58 -16.65
N ALA A 2 -0.88 4.33 -16.23
CA ALA A 2 -1.22 3.85 -14.88
C ALA A 2 -0.51 4.64 -13.76
N TRP A 3 0.67 5.19 -14.03
CA TRP A 3 1.53 5.88 -13.06
C TRP A 3 0.92 7.13 -12.42
N LEU A 4 -0.09 7.73 -13.06
CA LEU A 4 -0.80 8.86 -12.48
C LEU A 4 -1.47 8.47 -11.14
N SER A 5 -1.92 7.21 -10.98
CA SER A 5 -2.51 6.74 -9.73
C SER A 5 -1.49 6.73 -8.62
N LEU A 6 -0.29 6.20 -8.91
CA LEU A 6 0.80 6.16 -7.96
C LEU A 6 1.22 7.57 -7.54
N LEU A 7 1.41 8.48 -8.51
CA LEU A 7 1.82 9.86 -8.23
C LEU A 7 0.82 10.58 -7.32
N LEU A 8 -0.49 10.41 -7.57
CA LEU A 8 -1.55 11.05 -6.79
C LEU A 8 -1.70 10.45 -5.39
N PHE A 9 -1.46 9.15 -5.22
CA PHE A 9 -1.61 8.46 -3.94
C PHE A 9 -0.34 8.38 -3.10
N LEU A 10 0.84 8.63 -3.69
CA LEU A 10 2.11 8.56 -2.99
C LEU A 10 2.15 9.46 -1.74
N PRO A 11 1.66 10.72 -1.75
CA PRO A 11 1.62 11.54 -0.54
C PRO A 11 0.81 10.89 0.59
N TRP A 12 -0.30 10.23 0.25
CA TRP A 12 -1.14 9.55 1.22
C TRP A 12 -0.48 8.29 1.80
N PHE A 13 0.20 7.49 0.96
CA PHE A 13 1.00 6.36 1.44
C PHE A 13 2.15 6.79 2.35
N VAL A 14 2.79 7.93 2.06
CA VAL A 14 3.80 8.50 2.94
C VAL A 14 3.21 8.86 4.30
N VAL A 15 2.03 9.49 4.34
CA VAL A 15 1.35 9.79 5.62
C VAL A 15 1.06 8.52 6.40
N LEU A 16 0.38 7.55 5.80
CA LEU A 16 0.02 6.30 6.48
C LEU A 16 1.24 5.49 6.90
N GLY A 17 2.24 5.36 6.03
CA GLY A 17 3.49 4.67 6.34
C GLY A 17 4.28 5.35 7.45
N SER A 18 4.27 6.69 7.48
CA SER A 18 4.87 7.47 8.57
C SER A 18 4.15 7.23 9.88
N LEU A 19 2.82 7.22 9.89
CA LEU A 19 2.04 6.91 11.10
C LEU A 19 2.33 5.49 11.61
N TYR A 20 2.34 4.51 10.71
CA TYR A 20 2.72 3.13 11.04
C TYR A 20 4.13 3.02 11.65
N TRP A 21 5.10 3.75 11.09
CA TRP A 21 6.48 3.76 11.57
C TRP A 21 6.65 4.50 12.91
N LEU A 22 5.92 5.59 13.09
CA LEU A 22 6.01 6.44 14.28
C LEU A 22 5.37 5.77 15.51
N PHE A 23 4.36 4.93 15.32
CA PHE A 23 3.60 4.35 16.43
C PHE A 23 3.81 2.84 16.64
N PRO A 24 3.90 2.37 17.90
CA PRO A 24 4.01 3.15 19.14
C PRO A 24 5.43 3.72 19.33
N ARG A 25 5.57 4.92 19.89
CA ARG A 25 6.86 5.66 19.88
C ARG A 25 8.01 4.94 20.62
N GLN A 26 7.71 4.04 21.57
CA GLN A 26 8.69 3.27 22.34
C GLN A 26 8.13 1.87 22.68
N PRO A 27 8.98 0.84 22.90
CA PRO A 27 10.43 0.79 22.64
C PRO A 27 10.75 0.51 21.17
N ARG A 28 11.78 1.15 20.61
CA ARG A 28 12.24 1.01 19.21
C ARG A 28 13.50 0.14 19.12
N THR A 29 13.33 -1.18 19.30
CA THR A 29 14.41 -2.17 19.14
C THR A 29 14.88 -2.25 17.68
N SER A 30 16.12 -2.69 17.44
CA SER A 30 16.66 -2.84 16.07
C SER A 30 15.86 -3.87 15.25
N ARG A 31 15.40 -4.95 15.88
CA ARG A 31 14.52 -5.96 15.24
C ARG A 31 13.22 -5.34 14.75
N ARG A 32 12.62 -4.47 15.56
CA ARG A 32 11.39 -3.76 15.19
C ARG A 32 11.60 -2.82 14.00
N ARG A 33 12.69 -2.06 13.97
CA ARG A 33 12.99 -1.17 12.82
C ARG A 33 13.17 -1.94 11.52
N LEU A 34 13.85 -3.09 11.58
CA LEU A 34 14.01 -3.96 10.40
C LEU A 34 12.66 -4.52 9.94
N PHE A 35 11.85 -5.03 10.87
CA PHE A 35 10.51 -5.53 10.56
C PHE A 35 9.63 -4.46 9.93
N ASP A 36 9.51 -3.30 10.57
CA ASP A 36 8.70 -2.19 10.06
C ASP A 36 9.21 -1.74 8.67
N GLY A 37 10.54 -1.80 8.44
CA GLY A 37 11.18 -1.42 7.16
C GLY A 37 10.81 -2.36 6.04
N LEU A 38 10.89 -3.66 6.31
CA LEU A 38 10.47 -4.69 5.36
C LEU A 38 8.97 -4.64 5.09
N VAL A 39 8.14 -4.35 6.11
CA VAL A 39 6.70 -4.18 5.95
C VAL A 39 6.36 -3.00 5.04
N LEU A 40 6.98 -1.83 5.25
CA LEU A 40 6.73 -0.67 4.41
C LEU A 40 7.20 -0.89 2.96
N LEU A 41 8.35 -1.53 2.78
CA LEU A 41 8.83 -1.90 1.45
C LEU A 41 7.87 -2.88 0.77
N LEU A 42 7.45 -3.93 1.48
CA LEU A 42 6.49 -4.91 0.99
C LEU A 42 5.15 -4.27 0.63
N ALA A 43 4.63 -3.37 1.49
CA ALA A 43 3.39 -2.64 1.25
C ALA A 43 3.48 -1.80 -0.02
N LEU A 44 4.60 -1.10 -0.23
CA LEU A 44 4.83 -0.32 -1.44
C LEU A 44 4.87 -1.20 -2.69
N VAL A 45 5.69 -2.27 -2.68
CA VAL A 45 5.82 -3.19 -3.82
C VAL A 45 4.47 -3.83 -4.17
N LEU A 46 3.76 -4.38 -3.19
CA LEU A 46 2.45 -5.00 -3.42
C LEU A 46 1.40 -3.99 -3.87
N SER A 47 1.44 -2.75 -3.37
CA SER A 47 0.55 -1.69 -3.88
C SER A 47 0.78 -1.38 -5.35
N ILE A 48 2.04 -1.38 -5.82
CA ILE A 48 2.37 -1.13 -7.23
C ILE A 48 1.91 -2.31 -8.09
N VAL A 49 2.17 -3.55 -7.66
CA VAL A 49 1.71 -4.75 -8.38
C VAL A 49 0.17 -4.77 -8.48
N ALA A 50 -0.51 -4.51 -7.37
CA ALA A 50 -1.97 -4.44 -7.34
C ALA A 50 -2.51 -3.30 -8.21
N MET A 51 -1.86 -2.13 -8.22
CA MET A 51 -2.19 -1.00 -9.10
C MET A 51 -2.16 -1.40 -10.58
N LEU A 52 -1.07 -2.03 -11.01
CA LEU A 52 -0.90 -2.47 -12.40
C LEU A 52 -1.95 -3.52 -12.77
N TRP A 53 -2.23 -4.44 -11.85
CA TRP A 53 -3.28 -5.45 -12.02
C TRP A 53 -4.67 -4.82 -12.13
N GLY A 54 -5.04 -3.92 -11.22
CA GLY A 54 -6.32 -3.20 -11.23
C GLY A 54 -6.49 -2.35 -12.48
N HIS A 55 -5.42 -1.71 -12.95
CA HIS A 55 -5.42 -0.98 -14.22
C HIS A 55 -5.74 -1.90 -15.40
N HIS A 56 -5.08 -3.05 -15.47
CA HIS A 56 -5.30 -4.03 -16.52
C HIS A 56 -6.74 -4.56 -16.51
N LEU A 57 -7.30 -4.86 -15.32
CA LEU A 57 -8.69 -5.27 -15.17
C LEU A 57 -9.67 -4.20 -15.68
N GLY A 58 -9.41 -2.93 -15.43
CA GLY A 58 -10.28 -1.86 -15.92
C GLY A 58 -10.20 -1.64 -17.43
N LEU A 59 -9.08 -1.99 -18.08
CA LEU A 59 -8.94 -1.89 -19.53
C LEU A 59 -9.74 -2.96 -20.28
N VAL A 60 -9.88 -4.16 -19.70
CA VAL A 60 -10.68 -5.25 -20.29
C VAL A 60 -12.18 -5.11 -20.00
N GLN A 61 -12.56 -4.17 -19.13
CA GLN A 61 -13.95 -3.90 -18.78
C GLN A 61 -14.55 -2.85 -19.74
N THR A 62 -15.34 -3.31 -20.71
CA THR A 62 -15.84 -2.48 -21.83
C THR A 62 -17.12 -1.70 -21.54
N ASP A 63 -17.80 -2.01 -20.44
CA ASP A 63 -19.05 -1.39 -19.99
C ASP A 63 -18.84 -0.16 -19.08
N ALA A 64 -17.59 0.18 -18.78
CA ALA A 64 -17.23 1.29 -17.90
C ALA A 64 -16.62 2.49 -18.65
N GLY A 65 -16.71 3.67 -18.03
CA GLY A 65 -16.19 4.91 -18.62
C GLY A 65 -14.65 4.98 -18.70
N PRO A 66 -14.09 5.93 -19.48
CA PRO A 66 -12.64 5.99 -19.77
C PRO A 66 -11.73 6.17 -18.54
N ILE A 67 -12.27 6.69 -17.44
CA ILE A 67 -11.53 6.88 -16.18
C ILE A 67 -11.44 5.60 -15.34
N TRP A 68 -12.25 4.58 -15.64
CA TRP A 68 -12.40 3.38 -14.82
C TRP A 68 -11.11 2.59 -14.54
N PRO A 69 -10.21 2.38 -15.53
CA PRO A 69 -8.90 1.76 -15.27
C PRO A 69 -8.07 2.50 -14.22
N GLN A 70 -8.25 3.81 -14.12
CA GLN A 70 -7.54 4.64 -13.14
C GLN A 70 -8.12 4.46 -11.73
N VAL A 71 -9.46 4.40 -11.65
CA VAL A 71 -10.18 4.15 -10.39
C VAL A 71 -9.79 2.79 -9.82
N LEU A 72 -9.82 1.73 -10.64
CA LEU A 72 -9.40 0.39 -10.20
C LEU A 72 -7.93 0.34 -9.80
N ALA A 73 -7.05 0.99 -10.55
CA ALA A 73 -5.64 1.08 -10.20
C ALA A 73 -5.43 1.67 -8.79
N VAL A 74 -6.14 2.76 -8.45
CA VAL A 74 -6.07 3.38 -7.11
C VAL A 74 -6.66 2.46 -6.04
N LEU A 75 -7.83 1.89 -6.27
CA LEU A 75 -8.51 1.02 -5.29
C LEU A 75 -7.66 -0.21 -4.94
N TYR A 76 -7.07 -0.86 -5.94
CA TYR A 76 -6.22 -2.02 -5.74
C TYR A 76 -4.91 -1.65 -5.03
N ALA A 77 -4.27 -0.54 -5.43
CA ALA A 77 -3.07 -0.05 -4.76
C ALA A 77 -3.33 0.21 -3.28
N TYR A 78 -4.41 0.95 -2.99
CA TYR A 78 -4.78 1.34 -1.64
C TYR A 78 -5.16 0.14 -0.78
N GLY A 79 -5.99 -0.77 -1.31
CA GLY A 79 -6.39 -2.00 -0.63
C GLY A 79 -5.19 -2.87 -0.27
N ALA A 80 -4.26 -3.08 -1.20
CA ALA A 80 -3.06 -3.87 -0.96
C ALA A 80 -2.15 -3.22 0.10
N PHE A 81 -1.91 -1.91 0.01
CA PHE A 81 -1.10 -1.19 0.99
C PHE A 81 -1.69 -1.31 2.42
N LEU A 82 -2.99 -1.04 2.56
CA LEU A 82 -3.68 -1.15 3.84
C LEU A 82 -3.70 -2.59 4.38
N ALA A 83 -3.94 -3.58 3.52
CA ALA A 83 -3.95 -4.98 3.92
C ALA A 83 -2.61 -5.38 4.55
N VAL A 84 -1.49 -5.00 3.92
CA VAL A 84 -0.15 -5.26 4.48
C VAL A 84 0.04 -4.56 5.82
N LEU A 85 -0.33 -3.28 5.95
CA LEU A 85 -0.19 -2.56 7.21
C LEU A 85 -1.04 -3.17 8.33
N VAL A 86 -2.30 -3.53 8.05
CA VAL A 86 -3.19 -4.16 9.02
C VAL A 86 -2.65 -5.53 9.45
N LEU A 87 -2.23 -6.36 8.50
CA LEU A 87 -1.61 -7.66 8.82
C LEU A 87 -0.36 -7.48 9.67
N ALA A 88 0.49 -6.52 9.32
CA ALA A 88 1.68 -6.22 10.09
C ALA A 88 1.34 -5.75 11.51
N LEU A 89 0.33 -4.89 11.69
CA LEU A 89 -0.13 -4.46 13.02
C LEU A 89 -0.63 -5.64 13.86
N LEU A 90 -1.29 -6.63 13.25
CA LEU A 90 -1.76 -7.84 13.95
C LEU A 90 -0.63 -8.84 14.25
N LEU A 91 0.41 -8.89 13.43
CA LEU A 91 1.56 -9.78 13.60
C LEU A 91 2.59 -9.22 14.59
N ARG A 92 2.75 -7.89 14.64
CA ARG A 92 3.79 -7.22 15.41
C ARG A 92 3.81 -7.61 16.91
N PRO A 93 2.69 -7.64 17.65
CA PRO A 93 2.70 -8.03 19.07
C PRO A 93 3.01 -9.52 19.31
N ARG A 94 2.88 -10.37 18.28
CA ARG A 94 3.11 -11.81 18.40
C ARG A 94 4.56 -12.20 18.15
N TRP A 95 5.32 -11.36 17.44
CA TRP A 95 6.67 -11.67 16.98
C TRP A 95 7.76 -10.76 17.57
N LEU A 96 7.40 -9.62 18.16
CA LEU A 96 8.31 -8.59 18.71
C LEU A 96 7.86 -8.12 20.09
#